data_AF-A0A7C7KWE8-F1
#
_entry.id   AF-A0A7C7KWE8-F1
#
_cell.length_a   1.000
_cell.length_b   1.000
_cell.length_c   1.000
_cell.angle_alpha   90.00
_cell.angle_beta   90.00
_cell.angle_gamma   90.00
#
_symmetry.space_group_name_H-M   'P 1'
#
loop_
_entity.id
_entity.type
_entity.pdbx_description
1 polymer ?
#
loop_
_entity_poly.entity_id
_entity_poly.type
_entity_poly.pdbx_seq_one_letter_code
_entity_poly.pdbx_strand_id
1 'polypeptide(L)'
;MEEKLLEVDHFFYTRVEKRSLPLEASKSLISGHRDIARLMLRRVKKHLSSWIWDSSQVQVYQRYFNYLLVQSSLSLGECFSPFILTSCEEEFREPLLESPNAFKWLRDYFCGLNLESLTSEKEPERLLEKLLGRNEVLVESAFPVSTHIAYMFNPRLFVPITLKMVKALEIEGTGSYLRLVKSLKDRRIKPIEAHAFLRVFYEGSPSKRDFALLLLGVDRELELLLKASELWNMEEFYLAHEVLEEVWSLSREKDKRNYYQGVIRFALALHHYKNGDIRKALKVINRALPQLQNIPPHVRLNAQNLYLSASDMSHKLKNGKP
;
A
#
# COMPACT_ATOMS: atom_id res chain seq x y z
N MET A 1 23.44 17.07 -4.85
CA MET A 1 23.40 15.70 -4.29
C MET A 1 23.09 15.75 -2.80
N GLU A 2 23.72 16.66 -2.04
CA GLU A 2 23.37 16.97 -0.64
C GLU A 2 21.97 17.57 -0.45
N GLU A 3 21.47 18.43 -1.35
CA GLU A 3 20.09 18.93 -1.29
C GLU A 3 19.03 17.82 -1.40
N LYS A 4 19.25 16.81 -2.26
CA LYS A 4 18.37 15.64 -2.37
C LYS A 4 18.44 14.74 -1.13
N LEU A 5 19.57 14.71 -0.42
CA LEU A 5 19.72 13.96 0.84
C LEU A 5 19.01 14.69 1.99
N LEU A 6 19.13 16.02 2.08
CA LEU A 6 18.41 16.85 3.04
C LEU A 6 16.89 16.83 2.85
N GLU A 7 16.41 16.80 1.60
CA GLU A 7 14.99 16.61 1.31
C GLU A 7 14.51 15.22 1.72
N VAL A 8 15.29 14.16 1.49
CA VAL A 8 14.94 12.79 1.88
C VAL A 8 14.93 12.60 3.40
N ASP A 9 15.88 13.20 4.13
CA ASP A 9 15.93 13.16 5.59
C ASP A 9 14.81 13.99 6.22
N HIS A 10 14.52 15.18 5.70
CA HIS A 10 13.38 15.98 6.13
C HIS A 10 12.03 15.31 5.79
N PHE A 11 11.95 14.66 4.63
CA PHE A 11 10.80 13.87 4.19
C PHE A 11 10.58 12.65 5.10
N PHE A 12 11.64 11.89 5.41
CA PHE A 12 11.58 10.73 6.29
C PHE A 12 11.22 11.15 7.73
N TYR A 13 11.89 12.16 8.26
CA TYR A 13 11.65 12.71 9.60
C TYR A 13 10.21 13.25 9.76
N THR A 14 9.70 13.96 8.76
CA THR A 14 8.36 14.56 8.82
C THR A 14 7.24 13.56 8.55
N ARG A 15 7.46 12.55 7.69
CA ARG A 15 6.45 11.53 7.37
C ARG A 15 6.45 10.32 8.28
N VAL A 16 7.57 9.95 8.88
CA VAL A 16 7.68 8.72 9.69
C VAL A 16 7.78 9.07 11.18
N GLU A 17 8.79 9.83 11.59
CA GLU A 17 9.03 10.09 13.02
C GLU A 17 7.95 10.98 13.63
N LYS A 18 7.62 12.12 13.00
CA LYS A 18 6.61 13.04 13.54
C LYS A 18 5.18 12.49 13.46
N ARG A 19 4.89 11.53 12.56
CA ARG A 19 3.59 10.84 12.52
C ARG A 19 3.38 9.84 13.67
N SER A 20 4.41 9.59 14.49
CA SER A 20 4.23 8.89 15.76
C SER A 20 3.61 9.78 16.85
N LEU A 21 3.75 11.12 16.75
CA LEU A 21 3.28 12.05 17.78
C LEU A 21 1.77 11.97 18.07
N PRO A 22 0.88 11.84 17.06
CA PRO A 22 -0.55 11.67 17.32
C PRO A 22 -0.88 10.36 18.06
N LEU A 23 -0.15 9.28 17.76
CA LEU A 23 -0.27 8.01 18.47
C LEU A 23 0.17 8.15 19.93
N GLU A 24 1.32 8.77 20.18
CA GLU A 24 1.81 9.02 21.54
C GLU A 24 0.93 10.00 22.32
N ALA A 25 0.34 11.00 21.65
CA ALA A 25 -0.67 11.86 22.24
C ALA A 25 -1.90 11.05 22.68
N SER A 26 -2.41 10.18 21.81
CA SER A 26 -3.58 9.33 22.08
C SER A 26 -3.31 8.39 23.27
N LYS A 27 -2.17 7.71 23.29
CA LYS A 27 -1.72 6.90 24.43
C LYS A 27 -1.65 7.70 25.73
N SER A 28 -1.09 8.91 25.67
CA SER A 28 -0.98 9.78 26.84
C SER A 28 -2.35 10.23 27.37
N LEU A 29 -3.32 10.49 26.48
CA LEU A 29 -4.70 10.80 26.86
C LEU A 29 -5.36 9.60 27.56
N ILE A 30 -5.20 8.38 27.03
CA ILE A 30 -5.72 7.14 27.64
C ILE A 30 -5.15 6.94 29.04
N SER A 31 -3.84 7.12 29.22
CA SER A 31 -3.18 6.97 30.52
C SER A 31 -3.42 8.12 31.49
N GLY A 32 -4.18 9.16 31.10
CA GLY A 32 -4.43 10.33 31.94
C GLY A 32 -3.22 11.27 32.11
N HIS A 33 -2.12 11.06 31.37
CA HIS A 33 -0.92 11.91 31.40
C HIS A 33 -1.12 13.20 30.59
N ARG A 34 -1.96 14.11 31.13
CA ARG A 34 -2.42 15.32 30.42
C ARG A 34 -1.29 16.25 29.98
N ASP A 35 -0.21 16.38 30.76
CA ASP A 35 0.92 17.25 30.39
C ASP A 35 1.71 16.70 29.20
N ILE A 36 1.91 15.38 29.15
CA ILE A 36 2.54 14.70 28.01
C ILE A 36 1.65 14.81 26.78
N ALA A 37 0.34 14.54 26.92
CA ALA A 37 -0.63 14.72 25.85
C ALA A 37 -0.61 16.15 25.31
N ARG A 38 -0.55 17.16 26.18
CA ARG A 38 -0.45 18.58 25.80
C ARG A 38 0.82 18.87 25.02
N LEU A 39 1.97 18.34 25.46
CA LEU A 39 3.24 18.50 24.75
C LEU A 39 3.18 17.87 23.35
N MET A 40 2.66 16.65 23.24
CA MET A 40 2.55 15.95 21.95
C MET A 40 1.57 16.63 21.02
N LEU A 41 0.35 16.98 21.48
CA LEU A 41 -0.64 17.68 20.66
C LEU A 41 -0.16 19.06 20.19
N ARG A 42 0.61 19.80 21.00
CA ARG A 42 1.26 21.04 20.54
C ARG A 42 2.21 20.78 19.36
N ARG A 43 2.99 19.70 19.39
CA ARG A 43 3.90 19.33 18.29
C ARG A 43 3.12 18.84 17.07
N VAL A 44 2.11 18.00 17.24
CA VAL A 44 1.17 17.58 16.19
C VAL A 44 0.62 18.79 15.46
N LYS A 45 0.07 19.78 16.18
CA LYS A 45 -0.50 21.00 15.59
C LYS A 45 0.49 21.78 14.72
N LYS A 46 1.78 21.81 15.08
CA LYS A 46 2.83 22.49 14.28
C LYS A 46 3.10 21.80 12.95
N HIS A 47 2.70 20.54 12.79
CA HIS A 47 2.98 19.72 11.62
C HIS A 47 1.73 19.31 10.83
N LEU A 48 0.52 19.64 11.31
CA LEU A 48 -0.73 19.29 10.62
C LEU A 48 -0.76 19.76 9.17
N SER A 49 -0.30 20.97 8.88
CA SER A 49 -0.25 21.52 7.51
C SER A 49 0.77 20.81 6.61
N SER A 50 1.70 20.04 7.17
CA SER A 50 2.62 19.19 6.42
C SER A 50 2.03 17.80 6.11
N TRP A 51 0.94 17.42 6.76
CA TRP A 51 0.30 16.11 6.62
C TRP A 51 -1.06 16.18 5.94
N ILE A 52 -1.79 17.28 6.12
CA ILE A 52 -3.15 17.48 5.66
C ILE A 52 -3.15 18.63 4.67
N TRP A 53 -3.59 18.34 3.45
CA TRP A 53 -3.63 19.30 2.35
C TRP A 53 -4.75 20.32 2.49
N ASP A 54 -5.89 19.93 3.09
CA ASP A 54 -7.03 20.80 3.29
C ASP A 54 -6.84 21.70 4.52
N SER A 55 -6.66 23.00 4.28
CA SER A 55 -6.42 23.99 5.33
C SER A 55 -7.64 24.16 6.26
N SER A 56 -8.86 23.91 5.78
CA SER A 56 -10.06 23.96 6.61
C SER A 56 -10.07 22.82 7.64
N GLN A 57 -9.70 21.61 7.20
CA GLN A 57 -9.56 20.43 8.06
C GLN A 57 -8.45 20.64 9.10
N VAL A 58 -7.32 21.24 8.71
CA VAL A 58 -6.24 21.61 9.66
C VAL A 58 -6.78 22.51 10.78
N GLN A 59 -7.54 23.56 10.45
CA GLN A 59 -8.11 24.46 11.45
C GLN A 59 -9.10 23.76 12.38
N VAL A 60 -9.96 22.91 11.82
CA VAL A 60 -10.92 22.12 12.59
C VAL A 60 -10.20 21.19 13.57
N TYR A 61 -9.15 20.48 13.13
CA TYR A 61 -8.36 19.58 13.98
C TYR A 61 -7.60 20.35 15.07
N GLN A 62 -7.03 21.51 14.73
CA GLN A 62 -6.37 22.36 15.73
C GLN A 62 -7.33 22.81 16.84
N ARG A 63 -8.57 23.18 16.49
CA ARG A 63 -9.61 23.53 17.46
C ARG A 63 -10.02 22.32 18.29
N TYR A 64 -10.23 21.17 17.64
CA TYR A 64 -10.60 19.93 18.30
C TYR A 64 -9.54 19.43 19.27
N PHE A 65 -8.25 19.49 18.92
CA PHE A 65 -7.17 19.14 19.84
C PHE A 65 -7.04 20.08 21.04
N ASN A 66 -7.37 21.37 20.90
CA ASN A 66 -7.45 22.27 22.07
C ASN A 66 -8.63 21.90 22.96
N TYR A 67 -9.77 21.55 22.35
CA TYR A 67 -10.94 21.07 23.07
C TYR A 67 -10.61 19.86 23.95
N LEU A 68 -9.92 18.84 23.42
CA LEU A 68 -9.51 17.66 24.18
C LEU A 68 -8.69 18.00 25.43
N LEU A 69 -7.85 19.03 25.34
CA LEU A 69 -6.92 19.43 26.41
C LEU A 69 -7.56 20.22 27.55
N VAL A 70 -8.76 20.77 27.34
CA VAL A 70 -9.51 21.53 28.36
C VAL A 70 -10.65 20.73 28.99
N GLN A 71 -10.98 19.54 28.46
CA GLN A 71 -11.99 18.68 29.07
C GLN A 71 -11.48 18.01 30.35
N SER A 72 -12.31 17.99 31.39
CA SER A 72 -12.06 17.28 32.65
C SER A 72 -12.01 15.76 32.44
N SER A 73 -12.93 15.22 31.65
CA SER A 73 -13.02 13.81 31.27
C SER A 73 -13.10 13.67 29.75
N LEU A 74 -12.59 12.57 29.22
CA LEU A 74 -12.67 12.21 27.81
C LEU A 74 -13.17 10.77 27.70
N SER A 75 -14.02 10.50 26.71
CA SER A 75 -14.30 9.14 26.26
C SER A 75 -13.08 8.51 25.60
N LEU A 76 -13.06 7.18 25.49
CA LEU A 76 -12.04 6.46 24.74
C LEU A 76 -12.01 6.90 23.26
N GLY A 77 -13.17 7.17 22.65
CA GLY A 77 -13.23 7.69 21.28
C GLY A 77 -12.48 9.00 21.14
N GLU A 78 -12.71 9.94 22.06
CA GLU A 78 -11.98 11.21 22.09
C GLU A 78 -10.49 11.03 22.38
N CYS A 79 -10.12 10.11 23.27
CA CYS A 79 -8.72 9.79 23.54
C CYS A 79 -8.00 9.21 22.31
N PHE A 80 -8.68 8.41 21.49
CA PHE A 80 -8.10 7.79 20.28
C PHE A 80 -8.04 8.75 19.08
N SER A 81 -8.90 9.78 19.11
CA SER A 81 -9.13 10.67 17.98
C SER A 81 -7.88 11.35 17.41
N PRO A 82 -6.83 11.75 18.15
CA PRO A 82 -5.66 12.38 17.54
C PRO A 82 -4.96 11.46 16.54
N PHE A 83 -4.76 10.19 16.92
CA PHE A 83 -4.19 9.19 16.03
C PHE A 83 -5.09 8.94 14.83
N ILE A 84 -6.39 8.73 15.05
CA ILE A 84 -7.34 8.43 13.99
C ILE A 84 -7.44 9.58 12.98
N LEU A 85 -7.66 10.82 13.44
CA LEU A 85 -7.87 11.97 12.55
C LEU A 85 -6.65 12.29 11.69
N THR A 86 -5.45 12.10 12.25
CA THR A 86 -4.20 12.32 11.51
C THR A 86 -3.78 11.12 10.66
N SER A 87 -4.33 9.94 10.93
CA SER A 87 -4.05 8.70 10.20
C SER A 87 -5.04 8.40 9.08
N CYS A 88 -6.25 8.93 9.21
CA CYS A 88 -7.37 8.79 8.30
C CYS A 88 -7.87 10.16 7.81
N GLU A 89 -6.98 11.11 7.56
CA GLU A 89 -7.37 12.48 7.24
C GLU A 89 -8.28 12.58 6.01
N GLU A 90 -8.08 11.72 5.01
CA GLU A 90 -8.88 11.71 3.80
C GLU A 90 -10.29 11.15 4.04
N GLU A 91 -10.40 10.12 4.89
CA GLU A 91 -11.66 9.48 5.28
C GLU A 91 -12.62 10.43 6.02
N PHE A 92 -12.08 11.43 6.71
CA PHE A 92 -12.86 12.45 7.39
C PHE A 92 -13.10 13.70 6.55
N ARG A 93 -12.56 13.79 5.32
CA ARG A 93 -12.64 15.02 4.52
C ARG A 93 -14.07 15.39 4.14
N GLU A 94 -14.79 14.47 3.49
CA GLU A 94 -16.16 14.72 3.01
C GLU A 94 -17.14 14.98 4.17
N PRO A 95 -17.20 14.16 5.24
CA PRO A 95 -18.10 14.43 6.37
C PRO A 95 -17.90 15.81 7.01
N LEU A 96 -16.66 16.32 7.02
CA LEU A 96 -16.35 17.63 7.58
C LEU A 96 -16.70 18.78 6.64
N LEU A 97 -16.54 18.59 5.33
CA LEU A 97 -16.92 19.58 4.32
C LEU A 97 -18.44 19.74 4.23
N GLU A 98 -19.19 18.65 4.33
CA GLU A 98 -20.65 18.65 4.25
C GLU A 98 -21.33 19.11 5.53
N SER A 99 -20.63 19.03 6.67
CA SER A 99 -21.19 19.42 7.95
C SER A 99 -21.26 20.95 8.10
N PRO A 100 -22.45 21.51 8.43
CA PRO A 100 -22.59 22.94 8.76
C PRO A 100 -21.71 23.37 9.94
N ASN A 101 -21.31 22.42 10.80
CA ASN A 101 -20.41 22.66 11.91
C ASN A 101 -19.48 21.46 12.10
N ALA A 102 -18.42 21.42 11.29
CA ALA A 102 -17.40 20.37 11.30
C ALA A 102 -16.81 20.08 12.70
N PHE A 103 -16.56 21.12 13.50
CA PHE A 103 -16.04 20.95 14.86
C PHE A 103 -17.04 20.21 15.77
N LYS A 104 -18.31 20.63 15.75
CA LYS A 104 -19.37 19.97 16.52
C LYS A 104 -19.53 18.51 16.06
N TRP A 105 -19.52 18.29 14.74
CA TRP A 105 -19.63 16.97 14.15
C TRP A 105 -18.52 16.03 14.63
N LEU A 106 -17.24 16.46 14.63
CA LEU A 106 -16.13 15.64 15.15
C LEU A 106 -16.32 15.23 16.60
N ARG A 107 -16.73 16.19 17.44
CA ARG A 107 -16.95 15.94 18.86
C ARG A 107 -18.06 14.92 19.04
N ASP A 108 -19.20 15.15 18.40
CA ASP A 108 -20.38 14.30 18.53
C ASP A 108 -20.08 12.89 17.99
N TYR A 109 -19.32 12.79 16.90
CA TYR A 109 -18.83 11.51 16.35
C TYR A 109 -17.98 10.74 17.36
N PHE A 110 -16.85 11.28 17.83
CA PHE A 110 -15.93 10.53 18.70
C PHE A 110 -16.52 10.24 20.08
N CYS A 111 -17.28 11.18 20.64
CA CYS A 111 -17.99 10.98 21.90
C CYS A 111 -19.08 9.91 21.76
N GLY A 112 -19.75 9.86 20.61
CA GLY A 112 -20.83 8.92 20.30
C GLY A 112 -20.39 7.48 20.03
N LEU A 113 -19.09 7.20 19.83
CA LEU A 113 -18.61 5.85 19.51
C LEU A 113 -18.83 4.82 20.63
N ASN A 114 -18.92 5.26 21.89
CA ASN A 114 -19.13 4.38 23.07
C ASN A 114 -18.19 3.15 23.07
N LEU A 115 -16.89 3.44 23.03
CA LEU A 115 -15.83 2.44 22.90
C LEU A 115 -15.53 1.71 24.21
N GLU A 116 -15.92 2.26 25.35
CA GLU A 116 -15.74 1.70 26.69
C GLU A 116 -16.33 0.29 26.78
N SER A 117 -17.48 0.08 26.14
CA SER A 117 -18.18 -1.21 26.03
C SER A 117 -17.38 -2.32 25.29
N LEU A 118 -16.31 -1.96 24.60
CA LEU A 118 -15.51 -2.89 23.79
C LEU A 118 -14.19 -3.29 24.45
N THR A 119 -13.84 -2.71 25.58
CA THR A 119 -12.57 -2.99 26.30
C THR A 119 -12.39 -4.45 26.70
N SER A 120 -13.49 -5.18 26.88
CA SER A 120 -13.48 -6.62 27.22
C SER A 120 -13.49 -7.54 26.00
N GLU A 121 -13.64 -7.01 24.78
CA GLU A 121 -13.70 -7.83 23.57
C GLU A 121 -12.29 -8.28 23.15
N LYS A 122 -12.08 -9.60 23.14
CA LYS A 122 -10.77 -10.21 22.82
C LYS A 122 -10.73 -10.81 21.43
N GLU A 123 -11.89 -11.15 20.85
CA GLU A 123 -11.99 -11.78 19.55
C GLU A 123 -11.84 -10.74 18.43
N PRO A 124 -10.80 -10.82 17.57
CA PRO A 124 -10.52 -9.77 16.60
C PRO A 124 -11.65 -9.52 15.59
N GLU A 125 -12.28 -10.59 15.11
CA GLU A 125 -13.41 -10.52 14.18
C GLU A 125 -14.60 -9.80 14.80
N ARG A 126 -14.97 -10.20 16.01
CA ARG A 126 -16.09 -9.63 16.75
C ARG A 126 -15.86 -8.17 17.15
N LEU A 127 -14.61 -7.82 17.49
CA LEU A 127 -14.23 -6.43 17.74
C LEU A 127 -14.43 -5.58 16.48
N LEU A 128 -13.95 -6.04 15.33
CA LEU A 128 -14.12 -5.31 14.06
C LEU A 128 -15.58 -5.19 13.66
N GLU A 129 -16.38 -6.26 13.74
CA GLU A 129 -17.81 -6.23 13.45
C GLU A 129 -18.54 -5.18 14.29
N LYS A 130 -18.27 -5.17 15.61
CA LYS A 130 -18.82 -4.19 16.55
C LYS A 130 -18.37 -2.76 16.24
N LEU A 131 -17.13 -2.57 15.77
CA LEU A 131 -16.62 -1.26 15.38
C LEU A 131 -17.25 -0.77 14.07
N LEU A 132 -17.46 -1.65 13.10
CA LEU A 132 -18.13 -1.31 11.85
C LEU A 132 -19.55 -0.80 12.09
N GLY A 133 -20.32 -1.50 12.94
CA GLY A 133 -21.67 -1.04 13.32
C GLY A 133 -21.71 0.28 14.11
N ARG A 134 -20.58 0.72 14.69
CA ARG A 134 -20.46 2.04 15.36
C ARG A 134 -20.03 3.15 14.41
N ASN A 135 -19.51 2.80 13.23
CA ASN A 135 -18.97 3.73 12.24
C ASN A 135 -19.87 3.85 10.99
N GLU A 136 -21.14 3.44 11.07
CA GLU A 136 -22.08 3.47 9.93
C GLU A 136 -22.28 4.87 9.32
N VAL A 137 -22.09 5.93 10.12
CA VAL A 137 -22.13 7.33 9.65
C VAL A 137 -21.02 7.62 8.62
N LEU A 138 -19.94 6.83 8.62
CA LEU A 138 -18.84 6.90 7.66
C LEU A 138 -18.95 5.77 6.63
N VAL A 139 -20.02 5.70 5.84
CA VAL A 139 -20.35 4.53 4.99
C VAL A 139 -19.15 3.95 4.21
N GLU A 140 -18.42 4.76 3.44
CA GLU A 140 -17.24 4.29 2.67
C GLU A 140 -15.97 4.16 3.51
N SER A 141 -15.91 4.85 4.65
CA SER A 141 -14.73 5.00 5.50
C SER A 141 -14.78 4.20 6.81
N ALA A 142 -15.89 3.48 7.05
CA ALA A 142 -16.14 2.77 8.29
C ALA A 142 -15.08 1.71 8.53
N PHE A 143 -14.69 0.99 7.47
CA PHE A 143 -13.68 -0.05 7.55
C PHE A 143 -12.28 0.48 7.91
N PRO A 144 -11.66 1.40 7.14
CA PRO A 144 -10.34 1.93 7.49
C PRO A 144 -10.31 2.60 8.87
N VAL A 145 -11.35 3.36 9.25
CA VAL A 145 -11.43 3.97 10.59
C VAL A 145 -11.55 2.91 11.70
N SER A 146 -12.34 1.86 11.47
CA SER A 146 -12.46 0.74 12.42
C SER A 146 -11.13 0.03 12.63
N THR A 147 -10.29 -0.12 11.61
CA THR A 147 -8.95 -0.74 11.77
C THR A 147 -8.02 0.11 12.65
N HIS A 148 -8.11 1.45 12.57
CA HIS A 148 -7.34 2.36 13.43
C HIS A 148 -7.83 2.33 14.87
N ILE A 149 -9.15 2.28 15.09
CA ILE A 149 -9.72 2.12 16.43
C ILE A 149 -9.31 0.75 17.01
N ALA A 150 -9.41 -0.32 16.23
CA ALA A 150 -9.04 -1.66 16.66
C ALA A 150 -7.55 -1.75 17.03
N TYR A 151 -6.67 -1.06 16.30
CA TYR A 151 -5.26 -0.92 16.66
C TYR A 151 -5.05 -0.26 18.03
N MET A 152 -5.85 0.75 18.40
CA MET A 152 -5.76 1.37 19.72
C MET A 152 -6.15 0.42 20.85
N PHE A 153 -7.08 -0.52 20.61
CA PHE A 153 -7.39 -1.59 21.55
C PHE A 153 -6.28 -2.64 21.62
N ASN A 154 -5.77 -3.08 20.47
CA ASN A 154 -4.78 -4.13 20.39
C ASN A 154 -3.72 -3.88 19.30
N PRO A 155 -2.62 -3.18 19.63
CA PRO A 155 -1.61 -2.80 18.64
C PRO A 155 -0.77 -3.98 18.13
N ARG A 156 -0.99 -5.20 18.66
CA ARG A 156 -0.34 -6.43 18.20
C ARG A 156 -1.17 -7.21 17.19
N LEU A 157 -2.48 -6.96 17.11
CA LEU A 157 -3.44 -7.76 16.34
C LEU A 157 -4.13 -7.00 15.21
N PHE A 158 -3.90 -5.70 15.08
CA PHE A 158 -4.51 -4.91 14.02
C PHE A 158 -3.45 -4.07 13.32
N VAL A 159 -3.55 -3.95 12.00
CA VAL A 159 -2.76 -3.03 11.19
C VAL A 159 -3.68 -1.90 10.77
N PRO A 160 -3.42 -0.65 11.18
CA PRO A 160 -4.19 0.48 10.69
C PRO A 160 -4.02 0.65 9.18
N ILE A 161 -5.12 0.76 8.42
CA ILE A 161 -5.12 0.90 6.97
C ILE A 161 -6.07 2.02 6.52
N THR A 162 -5.72 2.71 5.43
CA THR A 162 -6.55 3.75 4.80
C THR A 162 -7.38 3.18 3.66
N LEU A 163 -8.38 3.92 3.18
CA LEU A 163 -9.18 3.53 2.02
C LEU A 163 -8.33 3.29 0.77
N LYS A 164 -7.27 4.08 0.58
CA LYS A 164 -6.29 3.87 -0.49
C LYS A 164 -5.59 2.52 -0.38
N MET A 165 -5.22 2.11 0.84
CA MET A 165 -4.59 0.80 1.08
C MET A 165 -5.59 -0.34 0.87
N VAL A 166 -6.84 -0.18 1.33
CA VAL A 166 -7.92 -1.15 1.09
C VAL A 166 -8.05 -1.43 -0.41
N LYS A 167 -8.14 -0.37 -1.21
CA LYS A 167 -8.24 -0.47 -2.68
C LYS A 167 -6.97 -1.07 -3.30
N ALA A 168 -5.79 -0.65 -2.85
CA ALA A 168 -4.53 -1.08 -3.43
C ALA A 168 -4.14 -2.53 -3.08
N LEU A 169 -4.64 -3.05 -1.97
CA LEU A 169 -4.39 -4.40 -1.47
C LEU A 169 -5.58 -5.35 -1.68
N GLU A 170 -6.61 -4.89 -2.41
CA GLU A 170 -7.80 -5.67 -2.75
C GLU A 170 -8.43 -6.33 -1.51
N ILE A 171 -8.55 -5.56 -0.42
CA ILE A 171 -9.12 -6.06 0.84
C ILE A 171 -10.64 -6.11 0.73
N GLU A 172 -11.19 -7.29 0.44
CA GLU A 172 -12.64 -7.54 0.30
C GLU A 172 -13.43 -7.61 1.63
N GLY A 173 -12.89 -7.12 2.75
CA GLY A 173 -13.56 -7.08 4.05
C GLY A 173 -12.76 -7.67 5.21
N THR A 174 -13.44 -7.99 6.31
CA THR A 174 -12.81 -8.43 7.57
C THR A 174 -11.94 -9.69 7.40
N GLY A 175 -12.43 -10.68 6.65
CA GLY A 175 -11.70 -11.94 6.46
C GLY A 175 -10.38 -11.79 5.69
N SER A 176 -10.37 -11.03 4.59
CA SER A 176 -9.15 -10.77 3.80
C SER A 176 -8.16 -9.90 4.58
N TYR A 177 -8.66 -8.93 5.34
CA TYR A 177 -7.85 -8.12 6.25
C TYR A 177 -7.17 -8.95 7.34
N LEU A 178 -7.88 -9.85 8.01
CA LEU A 178 -7.28 -10.67 9.07
C LEU A 178 -6.28 -11.69 8.51
N ARG A 179 -6.47 -12.18 7.29
CA ARG A 179 -5.44 -12.97 6.58
C ARG A 179 -4.17 -12.15 6.33
N LEU A 180 -4.31 -10.89 5.92
CA LEU A 180 -3.18 -9.96 5.80
C LEU A 180 -2.46 -9.77 7.14
N VAL A 181 -3.19 -9.48 8.22
CA VAL A 181 -2.60 -9.33 9.56
C VAL A 181 -1.85 -10.58 9.98
N LYS A 182 -2.43 -11.77 9.74
CA LYS A 182 -1.78 -13.06 10.03
C LYS A 182 -0.49 -13.23 9.24
N SER A 183 -0.50 -12.95 7.93
CA SER A 183 0.69 -13.00 7.07
C SER A 183 1.83 -12.11 7.59
N LEU A 184 1.51 -10.87 8.00
CA LEU A 184 2.48 -9.94 8.56
C LEU A 184 3.06 -10.46 9.89
N LYS A 185 2.21 -11.02 10.75
CA LYS A 185 2.62 -11.65 12.01
C LYS A 185 3.55 -12.83 11.79
N ASP A 186 3.23 -13.71 10.85
CA ASP A 186 4.05 -14.89 10.51
C ASP A 186 5.44 -14.48 10.00
N ARG A 187 5.51 -13.32 9.32
CA ARG A 187 6.76 -12.68 8.86
C ARG A 187 7.45 -11.82 9.91
N ARG A 188 6.94 -11.79 11.15
CA ARG A 188 7.46 -10.99 12.28
C ARG A 188 7.52 -9.48 12.01
N ILE A 189 6.63 -8.97 11.15
CA ILE A 189 6.51 -7.54 10.86
C ILE A 189 5.56 -6.93 11.90
N LYS A 190 5.97 -5.86 12.58
CA LYS A 190 5.09 -5.22 13.57
C LYS A 190 3.98 -4.43 12.87
N PRO A 191 2.75 -4.38 13.42
CA PRO A 191 1.66 -3.70 12.72
C PRO A 191 1.89 -2.21 12.46
N ILE A 192 2.53 -1.50 13.38
CA ILE A 192 2.85 -0.09 13.20
C ILE A 192 3.94 0.14 12.14
N GLU A 193 4.88 -0.80 12.00
CA GLU A 193 5.89 -0.76 10.95
C GLU A 193 5.22 -1.00 9.59
N ALA A 194 4.33 -1.99 9.50
CA ALA A 194 3.52 -2.24 8.30
C ALA A 194 2.70 -0.99 7.90
N HIS A 195 1.98 -0.38 8.84
CA HIS A 195 1.25 0.86 8.60
C HIS A 195 2.16 1.98 8.06
N ALA A 196 3.29 2.22 8.71
CA ALA A 196 4.25 3.25 8.29
C ALA A 196 4.82 2.97 6.89
N PHE A 197 5.18 1.72 6.60
CA PHE A 197 5.65 1.31 5.28
C PHE A 197 4.57 1.56 4.22
N LEU A 198 3.36 1.05 4.43
CA LEU A 198 2.25 1.23 3.48
C LEU A 198 1.97 2.72 3.22
N ARG A 199 1.95 3.56 4.27
CA ARG A 199 1.83 5.03 4.13
C ARG A 199 2.92 5.61 3.23
N VAL A 200 4.18 5.28 3.48
CA VAL A 200 5.32 5.79 2.70
C VAL A 200 5.26 5.34 1.24
N PHE A 201 4.84 4.10 0.99
CA PHE A 201 4.80 3.53 -0.35
C PHE A 201 3.67 4.10 -1.20
N TYR A 202 2.48 4.35 -0.63
CA TYR A 202 1.33 4.83 -1.40
C TYR A 202 1.24 6.34 -1.53
N GLU A 203 1.70 7.11 -0.54
CA GLU A 203 1.59 8.58 -0.56
C GLU A 203 2.82 9.28 -1.17
N GLY A 204 3.85 8.54 -1.61
CA GLY A 204 5.17 9.11 -1.91
C GLY A 204 5.79 8.78 -3.27
N SER A 205 5.54 7.60 -3.87
CA SER A 205 6.08 7.25 -5.20
C SER A 205 5.50 5.92 -5.71
N PRO A 206 4.80 5.91 -6.87
CA PRO A 206 4.34 4.68 -7.53
C PRO A 206 5.42 3.62 -7.74
N SER A 207 6.67 4.04 -7.96
CA SER A 207 7.85 3.17 -8.18
C SER A 207 8.27 2.34 -6.97
N LYS A 208 7.61 2.49 -5.82
CA LYS A 208 7.89 1.69 -4.62
C LYS A 208 6.72 0.78 -4.22
N ARG A 209 5.66 0.71 -5.03
CA ARG A 209 4.54 -0.24 -4.89
C ARG A 209 5.05 -1.69 -4.83
N ASP A 210 6.09 -2.00 -5.60
CA ASP A 210 6.72 -3.33 -5.64
C ASP A 210 7.33 -3.75 -4.30
N PHE A 211 7.84 -2.81 -3.52
CA PHE A 211 8.37 -3.10 -2.19
C PHE A 211 7.25 -3.36 -1.17
N ALA A 212 6.12 -2.66 -1.30
CA ALA A 212 4.92 -2.94 -0.48
C ALA A 212 4.36 -4.33 -0.80
N LEU A 213 4.24 -4.69 -2.08
CA LEU A 213 3.78 -6.02 -2.50
C LEU A 213 4.73 -7.14 -2.00
N LEU A 214 6.04 -6.93 -2.10
CA LEU A 214 7.06 -7.83 -1.53
C LEU A 214 6.92 -7.97 0.00
N LEU A 215 6.65 -6.88 0.72
CA LEU A 215 6.46 -6.87 2.18
C LEU A 215 5.21 -7.66 2.60
N LEU A 216 4.18 -7.64 1.76
CA LEU A 216 2.88 -8.30 2.00
C LEU A 216 2.84 -9.75 1.50
N GLY A 217 3.91 -10.20 0.83
CA GLY A 217 3.98 -11.54 0.24
C GLY A 217 3.17 -11.69 -1.05
N VAL A 218 2.80 -10.57 -1.68
CA VAL A 218 2.18 -10.55 -3.00
C VAL A 218 3.29 -10.64 -4.03
N ASP A 219 3.28 -11.72 -4.79
CA ASP A 219 4.36 -12.05 -5.70
C ASP A 219 4.19 -11.30 -7.03
N ARG A 220 4.60 -10.03 -7.04
CA ARG A 220 4.43 -9.14 -8.20
C ARG A 220 5.08 -9.69 -9.46
N GLU A 221 6.22 -10.38 -9.31
CA GLU A 221 6.85 -11.10 -10.41
C GLU A 221 5.89 -12.15 -10.99
N LEU A 222 5.28 -12.99 -10.15
CA LEU A 222 4.30 -13.98 -10.59
C LEU A 222 3.06 -13.36 -11.23
N GLU A 223 2.49 -12.29 -10.68
CA GLU A 223 1.32 -11.60 -11.26
C GLU A 223 1.61 -11.10 -12.67
N LEU A 224 2.74 -10.42 -12.84
CA LEU A 224 3.16 -9.89 -14.14
C LEU A 224 3.48 -11.01 -15.12
N LEU A 225 4.08 -12.12 -14.67
CA LEU A 225 4.31 -13.29 -15.51
C LEU A 225 3.00 -13.96 -15.94
N LEU A 226 2.01 -14.07 -15.06
CA LEU A 226 0.67 -14.56 -15.41
C LEU A 226 0.01 -13.62 -16.41
N LYS A 227 0.07 -12.31 -16.20
CA LYS A 227 -0.50 -11.33 -17.13
C LYS A 227 0.19 -11.36 -18.49
N ALA A 228 1.50 -11.45 -18.51
CA ALA A 228 2.27 -11.62 -19.74
C ALA A 228 1.89 -12.92 -20.45
N SER A 229 1.67 -14.02 -19.71
CA SER A 229 1.22 -15.30 -20.27
C SER A 229 -0.17 -15.20 -20.90
N GLU A 230 -1.12 -14.50 -20.27
CA GLU A 230 -2.46 -14.25 -20.85
C GLU A 230 -2.35 -13.49 -22.18
N LEU A 231 -1.61 -12.38 -22.18
CA LEU A 231 -1.40 -11.55 -23.37
C LEU A 231 -0.68 -12.34 -24.48
N TRP A 232 0.30 -13.16 -24.11
CA TRP A 232 1.01 -14.03 -25.04
C TRP A 232 0.07 -15.05 -25.70
N ASN A 233 -0.83 -15.66 -24.92
CA ASN A 233 -1.83 -16.61 -25.42
C ASN A 233 -2.89 -15.94 -26.32
N MET A 234 -3.15 -14.65 -26.12
CA MET A 234 -3.99 -13.83 -26.99
C MET A 234 -3.25 -13.28 -28.22
N GLU A 235 -1.98 -13.66 -28.41
CA GLU A 235 -1.08 -13.14 -29.45
C GLU A 235 -0.89 -11.61 -29.39
N GLU A 236 -1.13 -11.00 -28.23
CA GLU A 236 -0.89 -9.58 -27.94
C GLU A 236 0.58 -9.37 -27.53
N PHE A 237 1.50 -9.79 -28.42
CA PHE A 237 2.92 -9.89 -28.11
C PHE A 237 3.59 -8.55 -27.76
N TYR A 238 3.09 -7.43 -28.28
CA TYR A 238 3.61 -6.11 -27.94
C TYR A 238 3.27 -5.72 -26.49
N LEU A 239 2.02 -5.94 -26.08
CA LEU A 239 1.58 -5.71 -24.71
C LEU A 239 2.27 -6.68 -23.74
N ALA A 240 2.43 -7.95 -24.14
CA ALA A 240 3.21 -8.92 -23.36
C ALA A 240 4.66 -8.44 -23.16
N HIS A 241 5.28 -7.89 -24.20
CA HIS A 241 6.61 -7.27 -24.12
C HIS A 241 6.64 -6.13 -23.09
N GLU A 242 5.66 -5.22 -23.10
CA GLU A 242 5.63 -4.11 -22.14
C GLU A 242 5.52 -4.59 -20.69
N VAL A 243 4.66 -5.59 -20.42
CA VAL A 243 4.53 -6.21 -19.09
C VAL A 243 5.84 -6.91 -18.68
N LEU A 244 6.51 -7.59 -19.61
CA LEU A 244 7.78 -8.27 -19.33
C LEU A 244 8.95 -7.30 -19.05
N GLU A 245 8.95 -6.08 -19.60
CA GLU A 245 9.91 -5.03 -19.23
C GLU A 245 9.78 -4.64 -17.75
N GLU A 246 8.55 -4.62 -17.22
CA GLU A 246 8.31 -4.44 -15.78
C GLU A 246 8.91 -5.61 -14.99
N VAL A 247 8.67 -6.88 -15.39
CA VAL A 247 9.28 -8.07 -14.78
C VAL A 247 10.81 -8.00 -14.76
N TRP A 248 11.42 -7.57 -15.86
CA TRP A 248 12.86 -7.40 -15.97
C TRP A 248 13.40 -6.33 -15.02
N SER A 249 12.66 -5.24 -14.83
CA SER A 249 13.03 -4.16 -13.90
C SER A 249 13.04 -4.60 -12.43
N LEU A 250 12.20 -5.58 -12.07
CA LEU A 250 12.13 -6.15 -10.72
C LEU A 250 13.32 -7.07 -10.38
N SER A 251 13.96 -7.64 -11.40
CA SER A 251 15.04 -8.61 -11.22
C SER A 251 16.38 -7.93 -10.90
N ARG A 252 17.06 -8.36 -9.83
CA ARG A 252 18.40 -7.86 -9.45
C ARG A 252 19.54 -8.77 -9.89
N GLU A 253 19.27 -10.06 -10.03
CA GLU A 253 20.26 -11.06 -10.45
C GLU A 253 20.59 -10.91 -11.94
N LYS A 254 21.89 -10.81 -12.26
CA LYS A 254 22.37 -10.56 -13.62
C LYS A 254 21.88 -11.60 -14.61
N ASP A 255 21.96 -12.88 -14.24
CA ASP A 255 21.58 -13.99 -15.12
C ASP A 255 20.07 -14.02 -15.36
N LYS A 256 19.28 -13.77 -14.32
CA LYS A 256 17.81 -13.63 -14.40
C LYS A 256 17.38 -12.47 -15.27
N ARG A 257 18.01 -11.30 -15.13
CA ARG A 257 17.78 -10.15 -16.01
C ARG A 257 18.13 -10.46 -17.46
N ASN A 258 19.27 -11.11 -17.70
CA ASN A 258 19.67 -11.48 -19.05
C ASN A 258 18.66 -12.45 -19.68
N TYR A 259 18.18 -13.43 -18.92
CA TYR A 259 17.15 -14.36 -19.36
C TYR A 259 15.84 -13.66 -19.70
N TYR A 260 15.31 -12.78 -18.83
CA TYR A 260 14.09 -12.02 -19.12
C TYR A 260 14.23 -11.10 -20.32
N GLN A 261 15.41 -10.50 -20.53
CA GLN A 261 15.66 -9.74 -21.75
C GLN A 261 15.54 -10.61 -23.02
N GLY A 262 15.90 -11.90 -22.94
CA GLY A 262 15.66 -12.88 -24.00
C GLY A 262 14.17 -13.10 -24.27
N VAL A 263 13.36 -13.25 -23.21
CA VAL A 263 11.90 -13.43 -23.32
C VAL A 263 11.23 -12.19 -23.91
N ILE A 264 11.62 -10.99 -23.45
CA ILE A 264 11.15 -9.69 -23.97
C ILE A 264 11.44 -9.58 -25.47
N ARG A 265 12.67 -9.90 -25.89
CA ARG A 265 13.03 -9.90 -27.31
C ARG A 265 12.23 -10.93 -28.10
N PHE A 266 11.94 -12.09 -27.52
CA PHE A 266 11.14 -13.09 -28.21
C PHE A 266 9.70 -12.61 -28.46
N ALA A 267 9.06 -12.01 -27.45
CA ALA A 267 7.76 -11.35 -27.63
C ALA A 267 7.81 -10.31 -28.76
N LEU A 268 8.82 -9.44 -28.76
CA LEU A 268 8.98 -8.43 -29.83
C LEU A 268 9.24 -9.05 -31.21
N ALA A 269 9.96 -10.17 -31.30
CA ALA A 269 10.17 -10.89 -32.54
C ALA A 269 8.85 -11.47 -33.09
N LEU A 270 8.02 -12.06 -32.23
CA LEU A 270 6.68 -12.55 -32.58
C LEU A 270 5.77 -11.42 -33.05
N HIS A 271 5.81 -10.26 -32.38
CA HIS A 271 5.08 -9.07 -32.81
C HIS A 271 5.49 -8.62 -34.23
N HIS A 272 6.80 -8.52 -34.51
CA HIS A 272 7.27 -8.19 -35.84
C HIS A 272 6.85 -9.22 -36.89
N TYR A 273 6.89 -10.50 -36.55
CA TYR A 273 6.44 -11.56 -37.45
C TYR A 273 4.93 -11.46 -37.74
N LYS A 274 4.09 -11.24 -36.71
CA LYS A 274 2.64 -11.02 -36.84
C LYS A 274 2.32 -9.84 -37.78
N ASN A 275 3.15 -8.80 -37.75
CA ASN A 275 3.01 -7.63 -38.63
C ASN A 275 3.64 -7.80 -40.03
N GLY A 276 4.19 -8.98 -40.37
CA GLY A 276 4.82 -9.25 -41.67
C GLY A 276 6.27 -8.74 -41.80
N ASP A 277 6.85 -8.18 -40.74
CA ASP A 277 8.21 -7.64 -40.70
C ASP A 277 9.27 -8.76 -40.49
N ILE A 278 9.33 -9.73 -41.40
CA ILE A 278 10.18 -10.95 -41.30
C ILE A 278 11.65 -10.61 -40.99
N ARG A 279 12.21 -9.58 -41.66
CA ARG A 279 13.61 -9.17 -41.45
C ARG A 279 13.85 -8.67 -40.02
N LYS A 280 12.90 -7.92 -39.44
CA LYS A 280 13.02 -7.42 -38.06
C LYS A 280 12.85 -8.58 -37.08
N ALA A 281 11.86 -9.45 -37.30
CA ALA A 281 11.65 -10.65 -36.50
C ALA A 281 12.92 -11.50 -36.44
N LEU A 282 13.54 -11.79 -37.59
CA LEU A 282 14.78 -12.56 -37.68
C LEU A 282 15.96 -11.88 -36.96
N LYS A 283 16.09 -10.56 -37.08
CA LYS A 283 17.13 -9.79 -36.39
C LYS A 283 16.99 -9.87 -34.87
N VAL A 284 15.76 -9.78 -34.37
CA VAL A 284 15.48 -9.78 -32.93
C VAL A 284 15.60 -11.19 -32.34
N ILE A 285 15.05 -12.22 -33.00
CA ILE A 285 15.10 -13.60 -32.50
C ILE A 285 16.54 -14.13 -32.39
N ASN A 286 17.42 -13.77 -33.33
CA ASN A 286 18.83 -14.16 -33.28
C ASN A 286 19.57 -13.58 -32.06
N ARG A 287 19.09 -12.46 -31.50
CA ARG A 287 19.60 -11.90 -30.24
C ARG A 287 18.95 -12.52 -29.01
N ALA A 288 17.72 -13.01 -29.12
CA ALA A 288 17.00 -13.66 -28.03
C ALA A 288 17.56 -15.05 -27.71
N LEU A 289 17.92 -15.85 -28.74
CA LEU A 289 18.34 -17.24 -28.56
C LEU A 289 19.50 -17.45 -27.56
N PRO A 290 20.63 -16.70 -27.62
CA PRO A 290 21.72 -16.88 -26.66
C PRO A 290 21.31 -16.52 -25.22
N GLN A 291 20.32 -15.62 -25.05
CA GLN A 291 19.82 -15.21 -23.74
C GLN A 291 18.86 -16.25 -23.16
N LEU A 292 18.03 -16.88 -24.01
CA LEU A 292 17.10 -17.94 -23.62
C LEU A 292 17.79 -19.29 -23.36
N GLN A 293 18.98 -19.51 -23.91
CA GLN A 293 19.74 -20.73 -23.69
C GLN A 293 20.30 -20.85 -22.25
N ASN A 294 20.65 -19.71 -21.63
CA ASN A 294 21.22 -19.66 -20.28
C ASN A 294 20.11 -19.55 -19.24
N ILE A 295 19.47 -20.68 -18.92
CA ILE A 295 18.35 -20.74 -17.97
C ILE A 295 18.89 -20.58 -16.53
N PRO A 296 18.52 -19.51 -15.80
CA PRO A 296 18.95 -19.29 -14.44
C PRO A 296 18.19 -20.22 -13.47
N PRO A 297 18.80 -20.57 -12.32
CA PRO A 297 18.10 -21.32 -11.28
C PRO A 297 16.89 -20.53 -10.77
N HIS A 298 15.81 -21.23 -10.43
CA HIS A 298 14.56 -20.66 -9.86
C HIS A 298 13.79 -19.69 -10.78
N VAL A 299 13.98 -19.75 -12.11
CA VAL A 299 13.09 -19.03 -13.04
C VAL A 299 11.71 -19.67 -13.03
N ARG A 300 10.67 -18.84 -13.01
CA ARG A 300 9.26 -19.27 -12.87
C ARG A 300 8.54 -19.54 -14.19
N LEU A 301 9.22 -19.29 -15.30
CA LEU A 301 8.76 -19.58 -16.64
C LEU A 301 9.12 -21.00 -17.05
N ASN A 302 8.33 -21.62 -17.93
CA ASN A 302 8.70 -22.87 -18.57
C ASN A 302 9.81 -22.62 -19.61
N ALA A 303 11.03 -22.55 -19.10
CA ALA A 303 12.18 -22.08 -19.85
C ALA A 303 12.59 -22.98 -21.01
N GLN A 304 12.40 -24.30 -20.85
CA GLN A 304 12.64 -25.29 -21.88
C GLN A 304 11.74 -25.04 -23.10
N ASN A 305 10.44 -24.83 -22.87
CA ASN A 305 9.48 -24.60 -23.95
C ASN A 305 9.74 -23.28 -24.68
N LEU A 306 10.12 -22.21 -23.97
CA LEU A 306 10.41 -20.92 -24.58
C LEU A 306 11.62 -20.98 -25.53
N TYR A 307 12.70 -21.65 -25.12
CA TYR A 307 13.88 -21.80 -25.97
C TYR A 307 13.58 -22.63 -27.23
N LEU A 308 12.86 -23.74 -27.08
CA LEU A 308 12.48 -24.59 -28.21
C LEU A 308 11.59 -23.84 -29.21
N SER A 309 10.57 -23.12 -28.73
CA SER A 309 9.69 -22.30 -29.58
C SER A 309 10.45 -21.17 -30.29
N ALA A 310 11.37 -20.50 -29.61
CA ALA A 310 12.20 -19.46 -30.22
C ALA A 310 13.14 -20.03 -31.29
N SER A 311 13.70 -21.22 -31.06
CA SER A 311 14.58 -21.92 -32.01
C SER A 311 13.82 -22.36 -33.27
N ASP A 312 12.64 -22.95 -33.10
CA ASP A 312 11.74 -23.31 -34.20
C ASP A 312 11.35 -22.08 -35.03
N MET A 313 10.98 -20.98 -34.38
CA MET A 313 10.68 -19.71 -35.07
C MET A 313 11.89 -19.21 -35.88
N SER A 314 13.09 -19.20 -35.30
CA SER A 314 14.31 -18.79 -36.02
C SER A 314 14.57 -19.66 -37.25
N HIS A 315 14.33 -20.97 -37.15
CA HIS A 315 14.48 -21.89 -38.26
C HIS A 315 13.45 -21.63 -39.38
N LYS A 316 12.18 -21.42 -39.03
CA LYS A 316 11.11 -21.06 -39.98
C LYS A 316 11.40 -19.76 -40.72
N LEU A 317 11.79 -18.71 -39.99
CA LEU A 317 12.15 -17.41 -40.55
C LEU A 317 13.34 -17.46 -41.51
N LYS A 318 14.36 -18.29 -41.22
CA LYS A 318 15.54 -18.46 -42.10
C LYS A 318 15.21 -19.21 -43.38
N ASN A 319 14.29 -20.18 -43.31
CA ASN A 319 13.97 -21.05 -44.43
C ASN A 319 12.78 -20.55 -45.27
N GLY A 320 12.21 -19.39 -44.95
CA GLY A 320 11.11 -18.78 -45.70
C GLY A 320 9.81 -19.60 -45.67
N LYS A 321 9.66 -20.50 -44.69
CA LYS A 321 8.41 -21.26 -44.49
C LYS A 321 7.63 -20.59 -43.37
N PRO A 322 6.40 -20.09 -43.62
CA PRO A 322 5.56 -19.54 -42.56
C PRO A 322 5.32 -20.55 -41.44
#